data_AF-B3JHE5-F1
#
_entry.id   AF-B3JHE5-F1
#
_cell.length_a   1.000
_cell.length_b   1.000
_cell.length_c   1.000
_cell.angle_alpha   90.00
_cell.angle_beta   90.00
_cell.angle_gamma   90.00
#
_symmetry.space_group_name_H-M   'P 1'
#
loop_
_entity.id
_entity.type
_entity.pdbx_description
1 polymer ?
#
loop_
_entity_poly.entity_id
_entity_poly.type
_entity_poly.pdbx_seq_one_letter_code
_entity_poly.pdbx_strand_id
1 'polypeptide(L)'
;MNAHILALLKLTKGIRSVNEEEIFHLGTSFIFEAGHALLKQTEGKEQTLTEREAALLCILCENKNKVVKREAILERLWNTDDDYFASRSLDVFVSRLRKLLASDNTVQLKTIKGVGLMLESPAPGG
;
A
#
# COMPACT_ATOMS: atom_id res chain seq x y z
N MET A 1 -10.29 32.96 -6.37
CA MET A 1 -9.75 33.04 -5.00
C MET A 1 -10.61 32.17 -4.10
N ASN A 2 -10.11 30.99 -3.73
CA ASN A 2 -10.43 30.28 -2.48
C ASN A 2 -9.60 28.98 -2.44
N ALA A 3 -8.27 29.14 -2.49
CA ALA A 3 -7.28 28.07 -2.36
C ALA A 3 -6.88 27.81 -0.89
N HIS A 4 -7.68 28.26 0.09
CA HIS A 4 -7.33 28.16 1.51
C HIS A 4 -8.06 27.03 2.25
N ILE A 5 -9.21 26.55 1.75
CA ILE A 5 -9.98 25.52 2.49
C ILE A 5 -9.47 24.10 2.21
N LEU A 6 -8.98 23.82 0.99
CA LEU A 6 -8.48 22.49 0.62
C LEU A 6 -7.13 22.13 1.28
N ALA A 7 -6.35 23.14 1.68
CA ALA A 7 -5.07 22.93 2.36
C ALA A 7 -5.21 22.49 3.82
N LEU A 8 -6.37 22.74 4.45
CA LEU A 8 -6.60 22.47 5.87
C LEU A 8 -6.88 20.99 6.19
N LEU A 9 -7.26 20.19 5.19
CA LEU A 9 -7.42 18.74 5.33
C LEU A 9 -6.11 17.96 5.15
N LYS A 10 -5.04 18.60 4.63
CA LYS A 10 -3.72 17.96 4.46
C LYS A 10 -2.90 17.87 5.76
N LEU A 11 -3.40 18.43 6.87
CA LEU A 11 -2.64 18.67 8.10
C LEU A 11 -3.20 17.98 9.36
N THR A 12 -4.06 16.97 9.23
CA THR A 12 -4.41 16.09 10.35
C THR A 12 -3.58 14.81 10.31
N LYS A 13 -2.38 14.89 10.90
CA LYS A 13 -1.61 13.83 11.57
C LYS A 13 -1.56 12.44 10.90
N GLY A 14 -0.47 12.19 10.15
CA GLY A 14 0.11 10.85 9.98
C GLY A 14 0.11 10.29 8.54
N ILE A 15 -0.73 10.82 7.65
CA ILE A 15 -0.78 10.37 6.26
C ILE A 15 -0.10 11.43 5.40
N ARG A 16 1.07 11.11 4.86
CA ARG A 16 1.77 11.90 3.84
C ARG A 16 0.76 12.25 2.74
N SER A 17 0.69 13.52 2.29
CA SER A 17 -0.07 13.85 1.09
C SER A 17 0.42 12.95 -0.03
N VAL A 18 -0.38 11.95 -0.39
CA VAL A 18 -0.08 11.07 -1.52
C VAL A 18 0.03 11.98 -2.73
N ASN A 19 1.16 11.93 -3.43
CA ASN A 19 1.30 12.66 -4.68
C ASN A 19 0.24 12.13 -5.64
N GLU A 20 -0.57 13.02 -6.22
CA GLU A 20 -1.70 12.63 -7.09
C GLU A 20 -1.25 11.82 -8.32
N GLU A 21 0.04 11.87 -8.66
CA GLU A 21 0.67 11.19 -9.80
C GLU A 21 1.50 9.95 -9.42
N GLU A 22 1.45 9.48 -8.17
CA GLU A 22 2.30 8.36 -7.74
C GLU A 22 1.74 7.01 -8.25
N ILE A 23 2.35 6.53 -9.34
CA ILE A 23 1.97 5.30 -10.05
C ILE A 23 3.04 4.22 -9.85
N PHE A 24 2.63 3.03 -9.44
CA PHE A 24 3.50 1.87 -9.24
C PHE A 24 3.15 0.73 -10.18
N HIS A 25 4.16 0.19 -10.86
CA HIS A 25 4.04 -1.04 -11.64
C HIS A 25 4.33 -2.26 -10.76
N LEU A 26 3.35 -3.15 -10.68
CA LEU A 26 3.36 -4.32 -9.81
C LEU A 26 3.27 -5.59 -10.66
N GLY A 27 4.29 -6.41 -10.58
CA GLY A 27 4.39 -7.61 -11.41
C GLY A 27 4.39 -7.25 -12.90
N THR A 28 3.72 -8.09 -13.69
CA THR A 28 3.51 -7.90 -15.13
C THR A 28 2.13 -7.35 -15.47
N SER A 29 1.18 -7.45 -14.53
CA SER A 29 -0.24 -7.26 -14.84
C SER A 29 -0.92 -6.16 -14.04
N PHE A 30 -0.24 -5.50 -13.10
CA PHE A 30 -0.87 -4.50 -12.23
C PHE A 30 -0.24 -3.12 -12.30
N ILE A 31 -1.11 -2.11 -12.25
CA ILE A 31 -0.76 -0.70 -12.08
C ILE A 31 -1.51 -0.20 -10.85
N PHE A 32 -0.79 0.33 -9.87
CA PHE A 32 -1.37 0.93 -8.67
C PHE A 32 -1.20 2.45 -8.72
N GLU A 33 -2.31 3.18 -8.85
CA GLU A 33 -2.38 4.64 -8.78
C GLU A 33 -2.66 5.04 -7.31
N ALA A 34 -1.61 5.36 -6.57
CA ALA A 34 -1.72 5.58 -5.13
C ALA A 34 -2.60 6.80 -4.81
N GLY A 35 -2.47 7.88 -5.59
CA GLY A 35 -3.27 9.10 -5.43
C GLY A 35 -4.78 8.88 -5.55
N HIS A 36 -5.20 7.88 -6.32
CA HIS A 36 -6.61 7.53 -6.54
C HIS A 36 -7.06 6.29 -5.75
N ALA A 37 -6.19 5.70 -4.94
CA ALA A 37 -6.42 4.41 -4.28
C ALA A 37 -6.92 3.34 -5.27
N LEU A 38 -6.39 3.32 -6.50
CA LEU A 38 -6.93 2.51 -7.59
C LEU A 38 -5.90 1.47 -8.05
N LEU A 39 -6.29 0.20 -8.01
CA LEU A 39 -5.50 -0.91 -8.52
C LEU A 39 -6.10 -1.40 -9.84
N LYS A 40 -5.36 -1.24 -10.94
CA LYS A 40 -5.76 -1.63 -12.29
C LYS A 40 -5.02 -2.88 -12.73
N GLN A 41 -5.73 -3.77 -13.42
CA GLN A 41 -5.17 -4.92 -14.12
C GLN A 41 -5.08 -4.65 -15.62
N THR A 42 -4.10 -5.24 -16.29
CA THR A 42 -3.96 -5.20 -17.75
C THR A 42 -5.16 -5.82 -18.49
N GLU A 43 -5.92 -6.70 -17.85
CA GLU A 43 -7.18 -7.26 -18.36
C GLU A 43 -8.38 -6.27 -18.30
N GLY A 44 -8.15 -5.02 -17.89
CA GLY A 44 -9.19 -3.97 -17.79
C GLY A 44 -10.04 -4.03 -16.52
N LYS A 45 -9.71 -4.89 -15.56
CA LYS A 45 -10.34 -4.89 -14.23
C LYS A 45 -9.72 -3.81 -13.36
N GLU A 46 -10.55 -3.06 -12.64
CA GLU A 46 -10.11 -2.05 -11.69
C GLU A 46 -10.74 -2.31 -10.33
N GLN A 47 -9.98 -2.06 -9.27
CA GLN A 47 -10.43 -2.21 -7.90
C GLN A 47 -10.04 -0.97 -7.11
N THR A 48 -11.04 -0.28 -6.57
CA THR A 48 -10.81 0.76 -5.56
C THR A 48 -10.41 0.09 -4.24
N LEU A 49 -9.31 0.56 -3.68
CA LEU A 49 -8.81 0.20 -2.37
C LEU A 49 -9.38 1.17 -1.33
N THR A 50 -9.53 0.72 -0.10
CA THR A 50 -9.72 1.65 1.02
C THR A 50 -8.47 2.49 1.22
N GLU A 51 -8.60 3.65 1.87
CA GLU A 51 -7.48 4.53 2.20
C GLU A 51 -6.34 3.79 2.92
N ARG A 52 -6.70 2.90 3.86
CA ARG A 52 -5.73 2.10 4.61
C ARG A 52 -5.02 1.04 3.77
N GLU A 53 -5.74 0.39 2.86
CA GLU A 53 -5.15 -0.58 1.94
C GLU A 53 -4.22 0.10 0.94
N ALA A 54 -4.63 1.25 0.38
CA ALA A 54 -3.80 2.04 -0.51
C ALA A 54 -2.53 2.53 0.19
N ALA A 55 -2.66 3.05 1.42
CA ALA A 55 -1.50 3.48 2.21
C ALA A 55 -0.55 2.32 2.54
N LEU A 56 -1.09 1.15 2.93
CA LEU A 56 -0.29 -0.05 3.16
C LEU A 56 0.46 -0.48 1.89
N LEU A 57 -0.24 -0.52 0.75
CA LEU A 57 0.36 -0.92 -0.52
C LEU A 57 1.43 0.09 -0.94
N CYS A 58 1.18 1.39 -0.83
CA CYS A 58 2.14 2.47 -1.09
C CYS A 58 3.43 2.28 -0.26
N ILE A 59 3.32 2.08 1.06
CA ILE A 59 4.49 1.83 1.94
C ILE A 59 5.33 0.65 1.42
N LEU A 60 4.67 -0.42 0.97
CA LEU A 60 5.35 -1.62 0.48
C LEU A 60 5.92 -1.43 -0.94
N CYS A 61 5.27 -0.65 -1.79
CA CYS A 61 5.77 -0.27 -3.11
C CYS A 61 7.00 0.63 -3.03
N GLU A 62 7.01 1.63 -2.14
CA GLU A 62 8.18 2.47 -1.87
C GLU A 62 9.38 1.65 -1.36
N ASN A 63 9.10 0.51 -0.71
CA ASN A 63 10.08 -0.42 -0.16
C ASN A 63 10.07 -1.76 -0.92
N LYS A 64 9.81 -1.73 -2.24
CA LYS A 64 9.75 -2.94 -3.08
C LYS A 64 11.01 -3.80 -2.90
N ASN A 65 10.82 -5.10 -2.76
CA ASN A 65 11.85 -6.10 -2.49
C ASN A 65 12.65 -5.88 -1.19
N LYS A 66 12.14 -5.08 -0.25
CA LYS A 66 12.71 -4.90 1.09
C LYS A 66 11.67 -5.26 2.15
N VAL A 67 12.15 -5.76 3.28
CA VAL A 67 11.28 -6.05 4.43
C VAL A 67 10.96 -4.75 5.15
N VAL A 68 9.66 -4.43 5.24
CA VAL A 68 9.15 -3.35 6.08
C VAL A 68 8.70 -3.97 7.40
N LYS A 69 9.27 -3.47 8.50
CA LYS A 69 8.94 -3.93 9.85
C LYS A 69 7.47 -3.70 10.16
N ARG A 70 6.86 -4.64 10.87
CA ARG A 70 5.44 -4.55 11.22
C ARG A 70 5.15 -3.30 12.05
N GLU A 71 5.99 -3.02 13.04
CA GLU A 71 5.86 -1.90 13.96
C GLU A 71 5.91 -0.57 13.19
N ALA A 72 6.79 -0.46 12.19
CA ALA A 72 6.88 0.72 11.32
C ALA A 72 5.63 0.92 10.44
N ILE A 73 4.96 -0.16 10.04
CA ILE A 73 3.70 -0.09 9.30
C ILE A 73 2.58 0.38 10.23
N LEU A 74 2.51 -0.19 11.44
CA LEU A 74 1.53 0.21 12.45
C LEU A 74 1.72 1.68 12.83
N GLU A 75 2.96 2.14 12.98
CA GLU A 75 3.27 3.51 13.34
C GLU A 75 2.82 4.47 12.25
N ARG A 76 3.11 4.17 10.98
CA ARG A 76 2.70 5.03 9.85
C ARG A 76 1.19 5.07 9.64
N LEU A 77 0.50 3.96 9.87
CA LEU A 77 -0.94 3.90 9.64
C LEU A 77 -1.71 4.37 10.88
N TRP A 78 -1.48 3.76 12.03
CA TRP A 78 -2.27 3.98 13.24
C TRP A 78 -1.59 4.86 14.30
N ASN A 79 -0.38 5.38 14.07
CA ASN A 79 0.41 6.13 15.05
C ASN A 79 0.66 5.33 16.35
N THR A 80 0.88 4.03 16.22
CA THR A 80 1.16 3.09 17.31
C THR A 80 2.11 2.00 16.82
N ASP A 81 2.99 1.49 17.68
CA ASP A 81 3.92 0.42 17.37
C ASP A 81 3.47 -0.96 17.87
N ASP A 82 2.55 -1.01 18.86
CA ASP A 82 2.06 -2.25 19.50
C ASP A 82 0.58 -2.15 19.92
N ASP A 83 -0.34 -2.08 18.94
CA ASP A 83 -1.78 -2.16 19.18
C ASP A 83 -2.37 -3.46 18.60
N TYR A 84 -3.07 -4.22 19.43
CA TYR A 84 -3.65 -5.52 19.05
C TYR A 84 -4.68 -5.40 17.91
N PHE A 85 -5.57 -4.40 17.97
CA PHE A 85 -6.62 -4.23 16.97
C PHE A 85 -6.04 -3.76 15.63
N ALA A 86 -5.12 -2.80 15.64
CA ALA A 86 -4.39 -2.34 14.47
C ALA A 86 -3.59 -3.49 13.83
N SER A 87 -2.95 -4.32 14.67
CA SER A 87 -2.26 -5.53 14.24
C SER A 87 -3.22 -6.53 13.55
N ARG A 88 -4.40 -6.80 14.13
CA ARG A 88 -5.41 -7.67 13.46
C ARG A 88 -5.93 -7.05 12.17
N SER A 89 -6.18 -5.74 12.13
CA SER A 89 -6.62 -5.03 10.92
C SER A 89 -5.57 -5.09 9.82
N LEU A 90 -4.28 -4.93 10.14
CA LEU A 90 -3.18 -5.08 9.20
C LEU A 90 -3.19 -6.47 8.55
N ASP A 91 -3.40 -7.54 9.33
CA ASP A 91 -3.47 -8.90 8.79
C ASP A 91 -4.65 -9.09 7.82
N VAL A 92 -5.79 -8.45 8.09
CA VAL A 92 -6.95 -8.47 7.19
C VAL A 92 -6.62 -7.76 5.87
N PHE A 93 -6.01 -6.59 5.92
CA PHE A 93 -5.61 -5.85 4.71
C PHE A 93 -4.58 -6.62 3.90
N VAL A 94 -3.58 -7.22 4.55
CA VAL A 94 -2.60 -8.13 3.94
C VAL A 94 -3.29 -9.29 3.22
N SER A 95 -4.25 -9.94 3.87
CA SER A 95 -5.01 -11.06 3.28
C SER A 95 -5.80 -10.63 2.04
N ARG A 96 -6.44 -9.46 2.10
CA ARG A 96 -7.21 -8.92 0.98
C ARG A 96 -6.33 -8.50 -0.20
N LEU A 97 -5.24 -7.77 0.06
CA LEU A 97 -4.26 -7.40 -0.98
C LEU A 97 -3.66 -8.62 -1.66
N ARG A 98 -3.35 -9.69 -0.91
CA ARG A 98 -2.90 -10.96 -1.51
C ARG A 98 -3.90 -11.54 -2.49
N LYS A 99 -5.19 -11.56 -2.14
CA LYS A 99 -6.24 -12.05 -3.04
C LYS A 99 -6.37 -11.21 -4.30
N LEU A 100 -6.24 -9.89 -4.17
CA LEU A 100 -6.30 -8.98 -5.31
C LEU A 100 -5.13 -9.18 -6.27
N LEU A 101 -3.93 -9.43 -5.74
CA LEU A 101 -2.70 -9.63 -6.52
C LEU A 101 -2.50 -11.08 -6.99
N ALA A 102 -3.33 -12.03 -6.53
CA ALA A 102 -3.13 -13.46 -6.73
C ALA A 102 -3.17 -13.93 -8.20
N SER A 103 -3.73 -13.13 -9.11
CA SER A 103 -3.75 -13.45 -10.55
C SER A 103 -2.39 -13.26 -11.23
N ASP A 104 -1.42 -12.62 -10.58
CA ASP A 104 -0.07 -12.43 -11.10
C ASP A 104 0.99 -12.97 -10.12
N ASN A 105 1.55 -14.13 -10.44
CA ASN A 105 2.56 -14.78 -9.60
C ASN A 105 3.90 -14.03 -9.55
N THR A 106 4.11 -13.04 -10.42
CA THR A 106 5.32 -12.21 -10.40
C THR A 106 5.26 -11.13 -9.32
N VAL A 107 4.10 -10.86 -8.72
CA VAL A 107 3.97 -9.95 -7.57
C VAL A 107 3.40 -10.67 -6.37
N GLN A 108 4.11 -10.63 -5.24
CA GLN A 108 3.73 -11.36 -4.05
C GLN A 108 3.93 -10.54 -2.77
N LEU A 109 2.92 -10.56 -1.91
CA LEU A 109 2.98 -9.98 -0.58
C LEU A 109 3.44 -11.05 0.43
N LYS A 110 4.71 -11.07 0.80
CA LYS A 110 5.29 -12.07 1.71
C LYS A 110 5.26 -11.58 3.16
N THR A 111 4.96 -12.50 4.09
CA THR A 111 5.17 -12.28 5.53
C THR A 111 6.51 -12.88 5.91
N ILE A 112 7.38 -12.06 6.50
CA ILE A 112 8.62 -12.51 7.12
C ILE A 112 8.32 -12.70 8.59
N LYS A 113 8.22 -13.95 9.03
CA LYS A 113 7.73 -14.33 10.36
C LYS A 113 8.57 -13.66 11.45
N GLY A 114 7.91 -12.94 12.37
CA GLY A 114 8.56 -12.21 13.45
C GLY A 114 9.29 -10.92 13.03
N VAL A 115 9.17 -10.50 11.76
CA VAL A 115 9.86 -9.30 11.26
C VAL A 115 8.91 -8.31 10.61
N GLY A 116 8.10 -8.75 9.64
CA GLY A 116 7.24 -7.82 8.91
C GLY A 116 6.74 -8.32 7.57
N LEU A 117 6.60 -7.40 6.63
CA LEU A 117 6.00 -7.62 5.32
C LEU A 117 6.96 -7.20 4.21
N MET A 118 6.89 -7.87 3.07
CA MET A 118 7.67 -7.53 1.88
C MET A 118 6.79 -7.68 0.64
N LEU A 119 6.80 -6.67 -0.22
CA LEU A 119 6.25 -6.78 -1.56
C LEU A 119 7.39 -7.19 -2.49
N GLU A 120 7.32 -8.42 -2.96
CA GLU A 120 8.24 -8.94 -3.97
C GLU A 120 7.63 -8.71 -5.36
N SER A 121 8.41 -8.14 -6.27
CA SER A 121 8.06 -8.12 -7.68
C SER A 121 9.30 -7.87 -8.53
N PRO A 122 9.34 -8.39 -9.77
CA PRO A 122 10.50 -8.25 -10.64
C PRO A 122 10.89 -6.79 -10.78
N ALA A 123 12.20 -6.56 -10.83
CA ALA A 123 12.73 -5.28 -11.23
C ALA A 123 12.26 -4.99 -12.67
N PRO A 124 11.91 -3.74 -13.00
CA PRO A 124 11.68 -3.38 -14.39
C PRO A 124 13.01 -3.53 -15.15
N GLY A 125 13.17 -4.62 -15.90
CA GLY A 125 14.33 -4.88 -16.76
C GLY A 125 15.14 -6.11 -16.35
N GLY A 126 14.87 -7.22 -17.04
CA GLY A 126 15.76 -8.36 -17.23
C GLY A 126 15.69 -8.78 -18.69
#